data_AF-A0A3L6QL09-F1
#
_entry.id   AF-A0A3L6QL09-F1
#
_cell.length_a   1.000
_cell.length_b   1.000
_cell.length_c   1.000
_cell.angle_alpha   90.00
_cell.angle_beta   90.00
_cell.angle_gamma   90.00
#
_symmetry.space_group_name_H-M   'P 1'
#
loop_
_entity.id
_entity.type
_entity.pdbx_description
1 polymer ?
#
loop_
_entity_poly.entity_id
_entity_poly.type
_entity_poly.pdbx_seq_one_letter_code
_entity_poly.pdbx_strand_id
1 'polypeptide(L)'
;MERLDESKFEQRMELWALRIPRELASAVTRLLRSGYLLDKPRIKPVVEDPESDKNRLVVLSERIQKPDLSGMPHQMHDSLKQLCNVDVVPYTLTLGYSYWSAGHVAHLNISDDLLAYKDVIAKVIYDKNYPRIQTVVNKVGTITNEFRVPKFEILAGKNDMVTEVKQYGATFRLDYGLVYWNSRLEHEHIRLVSLFKKGDVICDMFAGIGPFSIPAAQKGCVVYANDLNPDSVHYLRTNAKINKVEDYIFTYNMDARVFMRSLMSVPGSETKSDSQVAAAECYPKGGIPANEYSSSNGNHNDVREDGQNSANDSSMASTTAKKRQQTSKEGEFDCQDGDASQIKKRNNKREAQNRLNAKIAEPIFHRVRDVAPNKAMFCLSFKLPMECLKEDNENHIQSVV
;
A
#
# COMPACT_ATOMS: atom_id res chain seq x y z
N MET A 1 36.45 -6.91 -10.67
CA MET A 1 35.27 -6.45 -9.90
C MET A 1 35.17 -7.37 -8.69
N GLU A 2 35.36 -6.87 -7.48
CA GLU A 2 35.24 -7.69 -6.26
C GLU A 2 33.80 -8.20 -6.12
N ARG A 3 33.66 -9.51 -5.85
CA ARG A 3 32.37 -10.15 -5.59
C ARG A 3 31.82 -9.58 -4.28
N LEU A 4 30.55 -9.20 -4.28
CA LEU A 4 29.87 -8.78 -3.06
C LEU A 4 29.88 -9.94 -2.06
N ASP A 5 30.35 -9.69 -0.85
CA ASP A 5 30.26 -10.64 0.25
C ASP A 5 28.84 -10.61 0.83
N GLU A 6 27.99 -11.50 0.33
CA GLU A 6 26.58 -11.61 0.71
C GLU A 6 26.37 -11.99 2.19
N SER A 7 27.37 -12.60 2.83
CA SER A 7 27.30 -13.03 4.23
C SER A 7 27.13 -11.86 5.19
N LYS A 8 27.61 -10.66 4.82
CA LYS A 8 27.47 -9.42 5.60
C LYS A 8 26.03 -8.93 5.72
N PHE A 9 25.11 -9.48 4.93
CA PHE A 9 23.68 -9.14 4.95
C PHE A 9 22.82 -10.24 5.57
N GLU A 10 23.44 -11.30 6.11
CA GLU A 10 22.72 -12.31 6.86
C GLU A 10 22.21 -11.74 8.18
N GLN A 11 20.91 -11.88 8.41
CA GLN A 11 20.34 -11.72 9.75
C GLN A 11 19.88 -13.08 10.25
N ARG A 12 20.32 -13.44 11.46
CA ARG A 12 19.82 -14.62 12.16
C ARG A 12 18.78 -14.23 13.18
N MET A 13 17.73 -15.03 13.27
CA MET A 13 16.63 -14.84 14.19
C MET A 13 16.44 -16.13 14.98
N GLU A 14 16.53 -16.03 16.31
CA GLU A 14 16.20 -17.13 17.20
C GLU A 14 14.71 -17.05 17.53
N LEU A 15 13.97 -18.06 17.08
CA LEU A 15 12.52 -18.16 17.19
C LEU A 15 12.14 -19.48 17.87
N TRP A 16 10.84 -19.62 18.13
CA TRP A 16 10.25 -20.88 18.58
C TRP A 16 9.35 -21.45 17.47
N ALA A 17 9.27 -22.77 17.38
CA ALA A 17 8.36 -23.46 16.48
C ALA A 17 7.56 -24.54 17.22
N LEU A 18 6.35 -24.80 16.75
CA LEU A 18 5.54 -25.93 17.20
C LEU A 18 5.80 -27.12 16.30
N ARG A 19 6.30 -28.21 16.88
CA ARG A 19 6.35 -29.52 16.22
C ARG A 19 5.00 -30.19 16.37
N ILE A 20 4.36 -30.46 15.22
CA ILE A 20 3.01 -31.04 15.15
C ILE A 20 2.90 -32.07 14.02
N PRO A 21 1.93 -33.00 14.09
CA PRO A 21 1.62 -33.90 12.98
C PRO A 21 1.29 -33.14 11.70
N ARG A 22 1.82 -33.61 10.56
CA ARG A 22 1.68 -32.96 9.25
C ARG A 22 0.23 -32.69 8.87
N GLU A 23 -0.68 -33.59 9.22
CA GLU A 23 -2.11 -33.53 8.89
C GLU A 23 -2.81 -32.34 9.58
N LEU A 24 -2.28 -31.91 10.73
CA LEU A 24 -2.85 -30.84 11.55
C LEU A 24 -2.26 -29.46 11.23
N ALA A 25 -1.23 -29.39 10.40
CA ALA A 25 -0.53 -28.14 10.07
C ALA A 25 -1.48 -27.05 9.55
N SER A 26 -2.46 -27.42 8.72
CA SER A 26 -3.46 -26.47 8.19
C SER A 26 -4.36 -25.89 9.29
N ALA A 27 -4.82 -26.73 10.22
CA ALA A 27 -5.69 -26.31 11.31
C ALA A 27 -4.95 -25.39 12.30
N VAL A 28 -3.74 -25.77 12.70
CA VAL A 28 -2.88 -24.97 13.60
C VAL A 28 -2.49 -23.64 12.94
N THR A 29 -2.12 -23.65 11.66
CA THR A 29 -1.79 -22.41 10.93
C THR A 29 -2.97 -21.45 10.89
N ARG A 30 -4.20 -21.95 10.68
CA ARG A 30 -5.42 -21.11 10.68
C ARG A 30 -5.68 -20.52 12.05
N LEU A 31 -5.50 -21.30 13.12
CA LEU A 31 -5.67 -20.86 14.50
C LEU A 31 -4.68 -19.74 14.86
N LEU A 32 -3.41 -19.87 14.46
CA LEU A 32 -2.34 -18.92 14.76
C LEU A 32 -2.27 -17.71 13.82
N ARG A 33 -3.08 -17.69 12.74
CA ARG A 33 -3.06 -16.62 11.73
C ARG A 33 -3.40 -15.24 12.30
N SER A 34 -4.03 -15.17 13.48
CA SER A 34 -4.34 -13.92 14.19
C SER A 34 -3.11 -13.23 14.84
N GLY A 35 -1.91 -13.41 14.28
CA GLY A 35 -0.69 -12.70 14.68
C GLY A 35 0.32 -13.48 15.53
N TYR A 36 0.15 -14.80 15.69
CA TYR A 36 1.07 -15.67 16.44
C TYR A 36 1.94 -16.56 15.54
N LEU A 37 1.60 -16.62 14.26
CA LEU A 37 2.38 -17.28 13.22
C LEU A 37 3.53 -16.37 12.74
N LEU A 38 4.66 -16.95 12.32
CA LEU A 38 5.71 -16.21 11.65
C LEU A 38 5.15 -15.49 10.41
N ASP A 39 5.35 -14.18 10.36
CA ASP A 39 4.85 -13.33 9.29
C ASP A 39 6.02 -12.54 8.69
N LYS A 40 6.76 -13.21 7.80
CA LYS A 40 7.90 -12.65 7.08
C LYS A 40 7.70 -12.82 5.57
N PRO A 41 7.82 -11.75 4.76
CA PRO A 41 7.71 -11.83 3.31
C PRO A 41 8.55 -12.97 2.71
N ARG A 42 7.93 -13.81 1.88
CA ARG A 42 8.58 -14.93 1.17
C ARG A 42 9.15 -16.04 2.05
N ILE A 43 8.96 -16.00 3.36
CA ILE A 43 9.27 -17.10 4.27
C ILE A 43 8.01 -17.91 4.51
N LYS A 44 8.12 -19.24 4.37
CA LYS A 44 7.01 -20.15 4.68
C LYS A 44 6.95 -20.33 6.20
N PRO A 45 5.79 -20.11 6.84
CA PRO A 45 5.65 -20.30 8.28
C PRO A 45 5.57 -21.77 8.69
N VAL A 46 5.37 -22.68 7.73
CA VAL A 46 5.38 -24.13 7.96
C VAL A 46 6.54 -24.72 7.18
N VAL A 47 7.44 -25.40 7.89
CA VAL A 47 8.65 -26.02 7.33
C VAL A 47 8.71 -27.49 7.70
N GLU A 48 9.60 -28.23 7.03
CA GLU A 48 9.85 -29.64 7.33
C GLU A 48 10.54 -29.77 8.68
N ASP A 49 10.20 -30.83 9.42
CA ASP A 49 10.87 -31.16 10.68
C ASP A 49 12.10 -32.02 10.35
N PRO A 50 13.33 -31.57 10.66
CA PRO A 50 14.54 -32.34 10.39
C PRO A 50 14.56 -33.70 11.11
N GLU A 51 13.82 -33.83 12.20
CA GLU A 51 13.76 -35.05 13.01
C GLU A 51 12.67 -36.03 12.58
N SER A 52 11.70 -35.60 11.75
CA SER A 52 10.56 -36.47 11.38
C SER A 52 9.83 -36.03 10.11
N ASP A 53 9.60 -36.98 9.20
CA ASP A 53 8.79 -36.79 7.99
C ASP A 53 7.27 -36.68 8.27
N LYS A 54 6.83 -37.28 9.38
CA LYS A 54 5.44 -37.26 9.87
C LYS A 54 5.04 -35.93 10.50
N ASN A 55 6.02 -35.14 10.92
CA ASN A 55 5.78 -33.85 11.56
C ASN A 55 6.07 -32.67 10.64
N ARG A 56 5.61 -31.50 11.07
CA ARG A 56 5.96 -30.20 10.51
C ARG A 56 6.28 -29.25 11.65
N LEU A 57 7.15 -28.28 11.36
CA LEU A 57 7.43 -27.18 12.26
C LEU A 57 6.60 -25.97 11.83
N VAL A 58 5.72 -25.51 12.71
CA VAL A 58 4.99 -24.24 12.54
C VAL A 58 5.75 -23.16 13.29
N VAL A 59 6.45 -22.30 12.55
CA VAL A 59 7.31 -21.26 13.10
C VAL A 59 6.44 -20.13 13.67
N LEU A 60 6.71 -19.76 14.92
CA LEU A 60 5.97 -18.73 15.65
C LEU A 60 6.50 -17.33 15.35
N SER A 61 5.66 -16.34 15.60
CA SER A 61 6.01 -14.92 15.52
C SER A 61 7.12 -14.55 16.51
N GLU A 62 7.93 -13.54 16.15
CA GLU A 62 8.96 -12.91 17.01
C GLU A 62 8.41 -12.43 18.37
N ARG A 63 7.10 -12.26 18.47
CA ARG A 63 6.40 -11.86 19.70
C ARG A 63 6.44 -12.95 20.77
N ILE A 64 6.60 -14.22 20.37
CA ILE A 64 6.69 -15.35 21.29
C ILE A 64 8.17 -15.60 21.58
N GLN A 65 8.64 -15.11 22.72
CA GLN A 65 10.05 -15.20 23.10
C GLN A 65 10.35 -16.38 24.04
N LYS A 66 9.32 -17.01 24.59
CA LYS A 66 9.44 -18.05 25.62
C LYS A 66 8.82 -19.37 25.18
N PRO A 67 9.40 -20.52 25.59
CA PRO A 67 8.91 -21.85 25.24
C PRO A 67 7.58 -22.20 25.91
N ASP A 68 7.24 -21.54 27.03
CA ASP A 68 5.96 -21.69 27.73
C ASP A 68 4.78 -21.06 26.98
N LEU A 69 5.04 -20.43 25.83
CA LEU A 69 4.06 -19.77 24.98
C LEU A 69 3.31 -18.61 25.67
N SER A 70 3.82 -18.08 26.78
CA SER A 70 3.19 -17.03 27.62
C SER A 70 2.82 -15.73 26.88
N GLY A 71 3.34 -15.52 25.67
CA GLY A 71 2.92 -14.43 24.78
C GLY A 71 1.57 -14.65 24.07
N MET A 72 0.89 -15.78 24.29
CA MET A 72 -0.41 -16.10 23.71
C MET A 72 -1.56 -16.02 24.74
N PRO A 73 -2.79 -15.66 24.32
CA PRO A 73 -3.98 -15.68 25.18
C PRO A 73 -4.32 -17.11 25.60
N HIS A 74 -4.77 -17.31 26.84
CA HIS A 74 -5.13 -18.64 27.38
C HIS A 74 -6.08 -19.45 26.47
N GLN A 75 -7.10 -18.80 25.89
CA GLN A 75 -8.02 -19.43 24.94
C GLN A 75 -7.30 -20.08 23.73
N MET A 76 -6.21 -19.46 23.26
CA MET A 76 -5.41 -19.97 22.16
C MET A 76 -4.64 -21.23 22.58
N HIS A 77 -4.06 -21.23 23.78
CA HIS A 77 -3.38 -22.40 24.32
C HIS A 77 -4.34 -23.59 24.48
N ASP A 78 -5.54 -23.33 24.99
CA ASP A 78 -6.55 -24.38 25.16
C ASP A 78 -6.98 -24.96 23.82
N SER A 79 -7.18 -24.10 22.82
CA SER A 79 -7.51 -24.51 21.45
C SER A 79 -6.37 -25.34 20.80
N LEU A 80 -5.11 -24.98 21.04
CA LEU A 80 -3.95 -25.76 20.58
C LEU A 80 -3.92 -27.14 21.22
N LYS A 81 -4.10 -27.22 22.54
CA LYS A 81 -4.12 -28.49 23.29
C LYS A 81 -5.26 -29.40 22.86
N GLN A 82 -6.40 -28.84 22.48
CA GLN A 82 -7.53 -29.61 21.94
C GLN A 82 -7.25 -30.20 20.55
N LEU A 83 -6.42 -29.54 19.74
CA LEU A 83 -6.06 -30.01 18.40
C LEU A 83 -5.01 -31.12 18.43
N CYS A 84 -3.94 -30.94 19.21
CA CYS A 84 -2.86 -31.92 19.32
C CYS A 84 -1.97 -31.65 20.54
N ASN A 85 -1.21 -32.68 20.92
CA ASN A 85 -0.03 -32.46 21.74
C ASN A 85 1.01 -31.69 20.92
N VAL A 86 1.49 -30.56 21.45
CA VAL A 86 2.42 -29.67 20.77
C VAL A 86 3.75 -29.67 21.51
N ASP A 87 4.83 -29.95 20.79
CA ASP A 87 6.18 -29.80 21.33
C ASP A 87 6.76 -28.46 20.86
N VAL A 88 7.21 -27.63 21.79
CA VAL A 88 7.80 -26.32 21.48
C VAL A 88 9.31 -26.48 21.36
N VAL A 89 9.84 -26.23 20.16
CA VAL A 89 11.25 -26.44 19.85
C VAL A 89 11.91 -25.12 19.41
N PRO A 90 13.20 -24.89 19.72
CA PRO A 90 13.92 -23.74 19.21
C PRO A 90 14.07 -23.85 17.69
N TYR A 91 13.99 -22.72 16.99
CA TYR A 91 14.12 -22.63 15.55
C TYR A 91 14.93 -21.40 15.14
N THR A 92 16.03 -21.62 14.43
CA THR A 92 16.86 -20.52 13.90
C THR A 92 16.49 -20.23 12.46
N LEU A 93 16.04 -19.01 12.18
CA LEU A 93 15.78 -18.52 10.83
C LEU A 93 16.94 -17.64 10.36
N THR A 94 17.59 -18.04 9.27
CA THR A 94 18.63 -17.23 8.61
C THR A 94 18.04 -16.51 7.40
N LEU A 95 17.96 -15.19 7.49
CA LEU A 95 17.54 -14.29 6.42
C LEU A 95 18.78 -13.81 5.66
N GLY A 96 19.10 -14.49 4.56
CA GLY A 96 20.22 -14.13 3.70
C GLY A 96 19.95 -12.90 2.81
N TYR A 97 20.93 -12.51 2.01
CA TYR A 97 20.83 -11.38 1.08
C TYR A 97 19.61 -11.44 0.14
N SER A 98 19.15 -12.64 -0.21
CA SER A 98 17.95 -12.86 -1.04
C SER A 98 16.64 -12.44 -0.37
N TYR A 99 16.57 -12.44 0.97
CA TYR A 99 15.36 -12.10 1.73
C TYR A 99 15.05 -10.60 1.74
N TRP A 100 16.07 -9.74 1.81
CA TRP A 100 15.95 -8.29 1.98
C TRP A 100 15.50 -7.51 0.74
N SER A 101 15.14 -8.22 -0.31
CA SER A 101 15.02 -7.62 -1.64
C SER A 101 13.69 -6.90 -1.86
N ALA A 102 13.74 -5.80 -2.59
CA ALA A 102 12.57 -5.26 -3.28
C ALA A 102 11.99 -6.30 -4.25
N GLY A 103 10.77 -6.07 -4.76
CA GLY A 103 10.23 -6.85 -5.88
C GLY A 103 11.17 -6.80 -7.11
N HIS A 104 10.80 -7.46 -8.21
CA HIS A 104 11.62 -7.44 -9.42
C HIS A 104 11.69 -6.05 -10.09
N VAL A 105 10.84 -5.12 -9.66
CA VAL A 105 10.86 -3.71 -10.06
C VAL A 105 11.61 -2.85 -9.03
N ALA A 106 12.67 -2.19 -9.45
CA ALA A 106 13.37 -1.17 -8.68
C ALA A 106 12.88 0.23 -9.07
N HIS A 107 12.27 0.93 -8.12
CA HIS A 107 11.75 2.29 -8.32
C HIS A 107 12.74 3.34 -7.79
N LEU A 108 13.18 4.21 -8.69
CA LEU A 108 14.09 5.33 -8.42
C LEU A 108 13.35 6.68 -8.50
N ASN A 109 13.89 7.65 -7.76
CA ASN A 109 13.49 9.06 -7.83
C ASN A 109 14.77 9.88 -7.97
N ILE A 110 15.31 9.93 -9.19
CA ILE A 110 16.58 10.58 -9.50
C ILE A 110 16.37 12.10 -9.50
N SER A 111 17.20 12.83 -8.77
CA SER A 111 17.16 14.30 -8.75
C SER A 111 17.71 14.88 -10.06
N ASP A 112 17.31 16.11 -10.40
CA ASP A 112 17.70 16.78 -11.64
C ASP A 112 19.22 16.79 -11.86
N ASP A 113 20.01 17.04 -10.81
CA ASP A 113 21.48 17.05 -10.84
C ASP A 113 22.11 15.70 -11.22
N LEU A 114 21.37 14.60 -11.04
CA LEU A 114 21.82 13.23 -11.30
C LEU A 114 21.20 12.63 -12.57
N LEU A 115 20.29 13.34 -13.25
CA LEU A 115 19.60 12.83 -14.45
C LEU A 115 20.58 12.49 -15.59
N ALA A 116 21.69 13.24 -15.71
CA ALA A 116 22.73 12.95 -16.69
C ALA A 116 23.40 11.57 -16.51
N TYR A 117 23.31 11.00 -15.31
CA TYR A 117 23.89 9.70 -14.96
C TYR A 117 22.83 8.59 -14.83
N LYS A 118 21.56 8.86 -15.19
CA LYS A 118 20.45 7.94 -14.93
C LYS A 118 20.66 6.55 -15.51
N ASP A 119 21.23 6.45 -16.72
CA ASP A 119 21.45 5.18 -17.41
C ASP A 119 22.57 4.37 -16.74
N VAL A 120 23.64 5.04 -16.31
CA VAL A 120 24.74 4.40 -15.56
C VAL A 120 24.25 3.92 -14.20
N ILE A 121 23.50 4.75 -13.48
CA ILE A 121 22.90 4.40 -12.19
C ILE A 121 21.99 3.18 -12.35
N ALA A 122 21.08 3.21 -13.33
CA ALA A 122 20.15 2.11 -13.59
C ALA A 122 20.87 0.83 -13.99
N LYS A 123 21.89 0.91 -14.85
CA LYS A 123 22.69 -0.24 -15.25
C LYS A 123 23.41 -0.87 -14.07
N VAL A 124 24.04 -0.06 -13.20
CA VAL A 124 24.72 -0.57 -12.00
C VAL A 124 23.72 -1.26 -11.07
N ILE A 125 22.54 -0.65 -10.84
CA ILE A 125 21.50 -1.25 -10.00
C ILE A 125 21.01 -2.57 -10.62
N TYR A 126 20.75 -2.61 -11.92
CA TYR A 126 20.32 -3.80 -12.63
C TYR A 126 21.37 -4.91 -12.54
N ASP A 127 22.61 -4.63 -12.98
CA ASP A 127 23.70 -5.63 -13.06
C ASP A 127 24.05 -6.20 -11.67
N LYS A 128 24.04 -5.36 -10.62
CA LYS A 128 24.35 -5.80 -9.25
C LYS A 128 23.25 -6.63 -8.60
N ASN A 129 22.03 -6.55 -9.13
CA ASN A 129 20.88 -7.24 -8.57
C ASN A 129 20.27 -8.28 -9.52
N TYR A 130 20.84 -8.49 -10.71
CA TYR A 130 20.39 -9.51 -11.65
C TYR A 130 20.63 -10.92 -11.10
N PRO A 131 19.71 -11.90 -11.28
CA PRO A 131 18.47 -11.86 -12.06
C PRO A 131 17.23 -11.36 -11.29
N ARG A 132 17.42 -10.84 -10.07
CA ARG A 132 16.34 -10.52 -9.14
C ARG A 132 15.58 -9.27 -9.56
N ILE A 133 16.29 -8.14 -9.70
CA ILE A 133 15.72 -6.95 -10.33
C ILE A 133 15.73 -7.20 -11.84
N GLN A 134 14.54 -7.19 -12.44
CA GLN A 134 14.33 -7.37 -13.86
C GLN A 134 13.89 -6.08 -14.55
N THR A 135 13.48 -5.07 -13.78
CA THR A 135 13.03 -3.78 -14.31
C THR A 135 13.49 -2.68 -13.37
N VAL A 136 14.20 -1.68 -13.89
CA VAL A 136 14.56 -0.46 -13.17
C VAL A 136 13.79 0.69 -13.79
N VAL A 137 13.05 1.41 -12.96
CA VAL A 137 12.26 2.57 -13.39
C VAL A 137 12.65 3.82 -12.62
N ASN A 138 12.50 4.96 -13.27
CA ASN A 138 12.59 6.26 -12.64
C ASN A 138 11.24 6.96 -12.70
N LYS A 139 10.83 7.55 -11.58
CA LYS A 139 9.64 8.38 -11.53
C LYS A 139 9.90 9.67 -12.29
N VAL A 140 9.00 10.01 -13.22
CA VAL A 140 9.08 11.23 -14.02
C VAL A 140 7.88 12.14 -13.77
N GLY A 141 8.16 13.44 -13.73
CA GLY A 141 7.15 14.48 -13.57
C GLY A 141 6.44 14.51 -12.21
N THR A 142 5.46 15.40 -12.11
CA THR A 142 4.59 15.55 -10.94
C THR A 142 3.30 14.74 -11.14
N ILE A 143 2.74 14.23 -10.04
CA ILE A 143 1.48 13.50 -10.06
C ILE A 143 0.35 14.51 -10.26
N THR A 144 -0.18 14.59 -11.48
CA THR A 144 -1.24 15.54 -11.85
C THR A 144 -2.57 14.89 -12.22
N ASN A 145 -2.61 13.57 -12.41
CA ASN A 145 -3.86 12.85 -12.72
C ASN A 145 -4.73 12.63 -11.47
N GLU A 146 -6.03 12.47 -11.70
CA GLU A 146 -7.02 12.22 -10.64
C GLU A 146 -6.79 10.91 -9.89
N PHE A 147 -6.29 9.88 -10.58
CA PHE A 147 -5.95 8.57 -10.02
C PHE A 147 -4.65 8.54 -9.20
N ARG A 148 -3.91 9.65 -9.17
CA ARG A 148 -2.62 9.80 -8.49
C ARG A 148 -1.52 8.82 -8.92
N VAL A 149 -1.67 8.19 -10.08
CA VAL A 149 -0.69 7.23 -10.61
C VAL A 149 0.55 7.98 -11.10
N PRO A 150 1.75 7.70 -10.56
CA PRO A 150 2.97 8.32 -11.04
C PRO A 150 3.31 7.87 -12.47
N LYS A 151 3.94 8.75 -13.24
CA LYS A 151 4.54 8.36 -14.52
C LYS A 151 5.93 7.79 -14.28
N PHE A 152 6.27 6.76 -15.03
CA PHE A 152 7.55 6.08 -14.95
C PHE A 152 8.19 6.00 -16.33
N GLU A 153 9.51 6.20 -16.38
CA GLU A 153 10.34 5.77 -17.49
C GLU A 153 11.08 4.50 -17.09
N ILE A 154 11.18 3.53 -18.00
CA ILE A 154 12.00 2.34 -17.79
C ILE A 154 13.42 2.68 -18.21
N LEU A 155 14.37 2.51 -17.29
CA LEU A 155 15.79 2.78 -17.50
C LEU A 155 16.60 1.52 -17.83
N ALA A 156 16.19 0.35 -17.32
CA ALA A 156 16.86 -0.92 -17.60
C ALA A 156 15.90 -2.12 -17.45
N GLY A 157 16.15 -3.17 -18.23
CA GLY A 157 15.45 -4.45 -18.10
C GLY A 157 14.15 -4.56 -18.89
N LYS A 158 13.22 -5.40 -18.41
CA LYS A 158 11.95 -5.72 -19.08
C LYS A 158 10.90 -4.63 -18.86
N ASN A 159 9.98 -4.50 -19.81
CA ASN A 159 8.77 -3.69 -19.63
C ASN A 159 7.69 -4.50 -18.89
N ASP A 160 7.92 -4.76 -17.61
CA ASP A 160 6.99 -5.46 -16.73
C ASP A 160 6.93 -4.75 -15.36
N MET A 161 5.78 -4.14 -15.08
CA MET A 161 5.54 -3.34 -13.88
C MET A 161 4.62 -4.05 -12.88
N VAL A 162 4.18 -5.28 -13.19
CA VAL A 162 3.27 -6.08 -12.37
C VAL A 162 4.06 -6.85 -11.31
N THR A 163 3.92 -6.47 -10.05
CA THR A 163 4.67 -7.08 -8.93
C THR A 163 3.78 -7.52 -7.77
N GLU A 164 4.37 -8.22 -6.82
CA GLU A 164 3.75 -8.60 -5.55
C GLU A 164 4.57 -8.03 -4.38
N VAL A 165 3.89 -7.38 -3.45
CA VAL A 165 4.46 -6.82 -2.22
C VAL A 165 3.77 -7.44 -1.02
N LYS A 166 4.53 -7.84 0.00
CA LYS A 166 3.96 -8.33 1.27
C LYS A 166 4.19 -7.31 2.37
N GLN A 167 3.12 -6.90 3.04
CA GLN A 167 3.15 -5.99 4.19
C GLN A 167 2.24 -6.55 5.28
N TYR A 168 2.80 -6.78 6.48
CA TYR A 168 2.07 -7.27 7.66
C TYR A 168 1.10 -8.43 7.41
N GLY A 169 1.57 -9.50 6.76
CA GLY A 169 0.76 -10.70 6.54
C GLY A 169 -0.26 -10.57 5.43
N ALA A 170 -0.38 -9.39 4.82
CA ALA A 170 -1.14 -9.17 3.61
C ALA A 170 -0.23 -9.17 2.38
N THR A 171 -0.70 -9.79 1.32
CA THR A 171 -0.02 -9.89 0.03
C THR A 171 -0.77 -9.04 -1.00
N PHE A 172 -0.08 -8.11 -1.64
CA PHE A 172 -0.63 -7.14 -2.58
C PHE A 172 0.01 -7.33 -3.94
N ARG A 173 -0.79 -7.78 -4.92
CA ARG A 173 -0.44 -7.68 -6.32
C ARG A 173 -0.82 -6.30 -6.84
N LEU A 174 0.03 -5.71 -7.67
CA LEU A 174 -0.19 -4.40 -8.27
C LEU A 174 0.59 -4.23 -9.58
N ASP A 175 0.17 -3.28 -10.40
CA ASP A 175 0.97 -2.73 -11.49
C ASP A 175 1.33 -1.28 -11.17
N TYR A 176 2.63 -1.00 -11.03
CA TYR A 176 3.11 0.35 -10.70
C TYR A 176 2.68 1.40 -11.73
N GLY A 177 2.46 1.03 -12.99
CA GLY A 177 2.00 1.93 -14.05
C GLY A 177 0.50 2.23 -14.00
N LEU A 178 -0.30 1.49 -13.22
CA LEU A 178 -1.75 1.61 -13.19
C LEU A 178 -2.32 2.07 -11.85
N VAL A 179 -1.58 1.88 -10.75
CA VAL A 179 -2.07 2.20 -9.40
C VAL A 179 -1.08 3.02 -8.58
N TYR A 180 -1.59 3.77 -7.61
CA TYR A 180 -0.74 4.41 -6.61
C TYR A 180 -0.33 3.39 -5.53
N TRP A 181 0.99 3.27 -5.29
CA TRP A 181 1.54 2.50 -4.18
C TRP A 181 2.71 3.22 -3.53
N ASN A 182 2.78 3.18 -2.19
CA ASN A 182 3.88 3.77 -1.43
C ASN A 182 4.25 2.91 -0.23
N SER A 183 5.33 2.13 -0.37
CA SER A 183 5.85 1.28 0.69
C SER A 183 6.25 2.05 1.95
N ARG A 184 6.54 3.36 1.88
CA ARG A 184 6.92 4.16 3.06
C ARG A 184 5.76 4.48 3.99
N LEU A 185 4.51 4.18 3.61
CA LEU A 185 3.33 4.35 4.46
C LEU A 185 2.98 3.10 5.26
N GLU A 186 3.76 2.02 5.09
CA GLU A 186 3.55 0.74 5.76
C GLU A 186 3.29 0.89 7.27
N HIS A 187 4.17 1.58 8.00
CA HIS A 187 4.03 1.76 9.44
C HIS A 187 2.73 2.49 9.84
N GLU A 188 2.25 3.42 9.00
CA GLU A 188 0.99 4.12 9.26
C GLU A 188 -0.22 3.22 8.96
N HIS A 189 -0.13 2.36 7.94
CA HIS A 189 -1.15 1.36 7.64
C HIS A 189 -1.39 0.46 8.85
N ILE A 190 -0.34 -0.16 9.39
CA ILE A 190 -0.50 -1.06 10.54
C ILE A 190 -0.94 -0.32 11.80
N ARG A 191 -0.47 0.92 12.00
CA ARG A 191 -0.87 1.71 13.17
C ARG A 191 -2.38 1.94 13.16
N LEU A 192 -2.96 2.38 12.06
CA LEU A 192 -4.41 2.58 11.96
C LEU A 192 -5.16 1.24 12.06
N VAL A 193 -4.72 0.22 11.31
CA VAL A 193 -5.31 -1.12 11.37
C VAL A 193 -5.29 -1.68 12.79
N SER A 194 -4.25 -1.40 13.58
CA SER A 194 -4.13 -1.89 14.97
C SER A 194 -5.25 -1.41 15.88
N LEU A 195 -5.87 -0.26 15.57
CA LEU A 195 -6.97 0.32 16.36
C LEU A 195 -8.31 -0.39 16.11
N PHE A 196 -8.45 -1.08 14.98
CA PHE A 196 -9.69 -1.77 14.62
C PHE A 196 -9.85 -3.09 15.38
N LYS A 197 -11.10 -3.39 15.71
CA LYS A 197 -11.54 -4.60 16.41
C LYS A 197 -12.38 -5.47 15.47
N LYS A 198 -12.38 -6.77 15.76
CA LYS A 198 -13.24 -7.72 15.05
C LYS A 198 -14.71 -7.28 15.16
N GLY A 199 -15.42 -7.30 14.04
CA GLY A 199 -16.81 -6.85 13.95
C GLY A 199 -16.99 -5.35 13.70
N ASP A 200 -15.93 -4.55 13.72
CA ASP A 200 -16.02 -3.14 13.32
C ASP A 200 -16.43 -3.04 11.84
N VAL A 201 -17.23 -2.01 11.52
CA VAL A 201 -17.54 -1.64 10.14
C VAL A 201 -16.62 -0.51 9.71
N ILE A 202 -15.81 -0.76 8.69
CA ILE A 202 -14.81 0.17 8.17
C ILE A 202 -15.25 0.67 6.80
N CYS A 203 -15.26 1.99 6.63
CA CYS A 203 -15.46 2.62 5.33
C CYS A 203 -14.14 3.21 4.85
N ASP A 204 -13.60 2.66 3.77
CA ASP A 204 -12.37 3.11 3.13
C ASP A 204 -12.70 3.80 1.81
N MET A 205 -12.79 5.14 1.83
CA MET A 205 -13.26 5.95 0.72
C MET A 205 -12.29 6.01 -0.48
N PHE A 206 -11.00 5.76 -0.22
CA PHE A 206 -9.88 5.88 -1.17
C PHE A 206 -8.95 4.68 -1.00
N ALA A 207 -9.52 3.49 -1.14
CA ALA A 207 -8.91 2.24 -0.76
C ALA A 207 -7.68 1.87 -1.61
N GLY A 208 -7.51 2.44 -2.80
CA GLY A 208 -6.49 2.01 -3.74
C GLY A 208 -6.56 0.50 -3.96
N ILE A 209 -5.43 -0.19 -3.78
CA ILE A 209 -5.35 -1.67 -3.85
C ILE A 209 -5.61 -2.38 -2.51
N GLY A 210 -6.03 -1.63 -1.49
CA GLY A 210 -6.46 -2.12 -0.18
C GLY A 210 -5.42 -2.21 0.95
N PRO A 211 -4.41 -1.33 1.07
CA PRO A 211 -3.44 -1.42 2.17
C PRO A 211 -4.06 -1.31 3.57
N PHE A 212 -5.21 -0.64 3.73
CA PHE A 212 -6.00 -0.64 4.98
C PHE A 212 -7.11 -1.68 4.95
N SER A 213 -7.82 -1.76 3.83
CA SER A 213 -8.98 -2.63 3.63
C SER A 213 -8.66 -4.12 3.80
N ILE A 214 -7.59 -4.62 3.18
CA ILE A 214 -7.21 -6.04 3.26
C ILE A 214 -6.85 -6.43 4.71
N PRO A 215 -5.93 -5.72 5.42
CA PRO A 215 -5.59 -6.10 6.80
C PRO A 215 -6.76 -5.91 7.79
N ALA A 216 -7.62 -4.91 7.58
CA ALA A 216 -8.82 -4.74 8.40
C ALA A 216 -9.77 -5.94 8.25
N ALA A 217 -9.98 -6.43 7.04
CA ALA A 217 -10.80 -7.62 6.78
C ALA A 217 -10.16 -8.90 7.36
N GLN A 218 -8.82 -9.04 7.30
CA GLN A 218 -8.11 -10.15 7.94
C GLN A 218 -8.30 -10.17 9.47
N LYS A 219 -8.53 -9.01 10.10
CA LYS A 219 -8.92 -8.90 11.52
C LYS A 219 -10.39 -9.26 11.79
N GLY A 220 -11.18 -9.53 10.75
CA GLY A 220 -12.61 -9.80 10.83
C GLY A 220 -13.48 -8.55 10.97
N CYS A 221 -13.01 -7.41 10.43
CA CYS A 221 -13.86 -6.24 10.23
C CYS A 221 -14.70 -6.44 8.96
N VAL A 222 -15.87 -5.81 8.89
CA VAL A 222 -16.63 -5.67 7.64
C VAL A 222 -16.18 -4.39 6.95
N VAL A 223 -15.71 -4.48 5.71
CA VAL A 223 -15.08 -3.35 5.01
C VAL A 223 -15.87 -2.97 3.77
N TYR A 224 -16.26 -1.70 3.68
CA TYR A 224 -16.76 -1.08 2.46
C TYR A 224 -15.63 -0.25 1.86
N ALA A 225 -15.08 -0.72 0.75
CA ALA A 225 -13.86 -0.17 0.15
C ALA A 225 -14.16 0.40 -1.23
N ASN A 226 -13.87 1.69 -1.41
CA ASN A 226 -14.10 2.42 -2.65
C ASN A 226 -12.80 3.01 -3.18
N ASP A 227 -12.65 3.04 -4.50
CA ASP A 227 -11.63 3.89 -5.13
C ASP A 227 -12.15 4.43 -6.46
N LEU A 228 -11.69 5.62 -6.87
CA LEU A 228 -12.07 6.21 -8.13
C LEU A 228 -11.39 5.52 -9.32
N ASN A 229 -10.16 5.02 -9.13
CA ASN A 229 -9.39 4.37 -10.18
C ASN A 229 -9.91 2.93 -10.41
N PRO A 230 -10.42 2.59 -11.61
CA PRO A 230 -10.90 1.24 -11.89
C PRO A 230 -9.81 0.16 -11.77
N ASP A 231 -8.56 0.49 -12.09
CA ASP A 231 -7.42 -0.42 -11.95
C ASP A 231 -7.10 -0.71 -10.47
N SER A 232 -7.19 0.32 -9.61
CA SER A 232 -7.09 0.15 -8.16
C SER A 232 -8.14 -0.82 -7.65
N VAL A 233 -9.40 -0.68 -8.08
CA VAL A 233 -10.50 -1.56 -7.67
C VAL A 233 -10.32 -2.97 -8.22
N HIS A 234 -9.82 -3.12 -9.44
CA HIS A 234 -9.46 -4.44 -9.99
C HIS A 234 -8.41 -5.14 -9.12
N TYR A 235 -7.33 -4.45 -8.74
CA TYR A 235 -6.31 -4.99 -7.86
C TYR A 235 -6.80 -5.21 -6.44
N LEU A 236 -7.67 -4.35 -5.90
CA LEU A 236 -8.31 -4.55 -4.59
C LEU A 236 -9.08 -5.87 -4.55
N ARG A 237 -9.91 -6.17 -5.57
CA ARG A 237 -10.64 -7.45 -5.67
C ARG A 237 -9.69 -8.63 -5.80
N THR A 238 -8.63 -8.49 -6.60
CA THR A 238 -7.59 -9.51 -6.75
C THR A 238 -6.89 -9.78 -5.42
N ASN A 239 -6.54 -8.72 -4.69
CA ASN A 239 -5.88 -8.80 -3.39
C ASN A 239 -6.79 -9.37 -2.30
N ALA A 240 -8.09 -9.07 -2.34
CA ALA A 240 -9.07 -9.71 -1.44
C ALA A 240 -9.06 -11.23 -1.61
N LYS A 241 -9.03 -11.73 -2.86
CA LYS A 241 -8.92 -13.16 -3.17
C LYS A 241 -7.59 -13.77 -2.73
N ILE A 242 -6.47 -13.11 -3.05
CA ILE A 242 -5.12 -13.57 -2.65
C ILE A 242 -5.05 -13.75 -1.13
N ASN A 243 -5.66 -12.84 -0.37
CA ASN A 243 -5.64 -12.86 1.09
C ASN A 243 -6.80 -13.62 1.72
N LYS A 244 -7.72 -14.17 0.90
CA LYS A 244 -8.89 -14.96 1.32
C LYS A 244 -9.81 -14.21 2.26
N VAL A 245 -10.14 -12.98 1.89
CA VAL A 245 -11.01 -12.07 2.64
C VAL A 245 -12.15 -11.49 1.80
N GLU A 246 -12.46 -12.10 0.64
CA GLU A 246 -13.55 -11.63 -0.22
C GLU A 246 -14.91 -11.52 0.49
N ASP A 247 -15.18 -12.36 1.48
CA ASP A 247 -16.45 -12.36 2.22
C ASP A 247 -16.60 -11.16 3.19
N TYR A 248 -15.51 -10.46 3.47
CA TYR A 248 -15.47 -9.35 4.43
C TYR A 248 -15.28 -7.99 3.75
N ILE A 249 -15.10 -7.95 2.42
CA ILE A 249 -14.81 -6.71 1.68
C ILE A 249 -15.81 -6.51 0.54
N PHE A 250 -16.54 -5.39 0.62
CA PHE A 250 -17.44 -4.91 -0.43
C PHE A 250 -16.74 -3.81 -1.22
N THR A 251 -16.46 -4.06 -2.50
CA THR A 251 -15.67 -3.15 -3.34
C THR A 251 -16.52 -2.29 -4.27
N TYR A 252 -16.25 -0.99 -4.33
CA TYR A 252 -16.95 0.00 -5.15
C TYR A 252 -15.96 0.78 -6.02
N ASN A 253 -16.41 1.20 -7.21
CA ASN A 253 -15.64 2.08 -8.10
C ASN A 253 -16.46 3.35 -8.38
N MET A 254 -16.38 4.33 -7.47
CA MET A 254 -17.19 5.53 -7.50
C MET A 254 -16.39 6.74 -7.02
N ASP A 255 -16.86 7.94 -7.35
CA ASP A 255 -16.46 9.14 -6.64
C ASP A 255 -16.79 8.98 -5.15
N ALA A 256 -15.81 9.25 -4.29
CA ALA A 256 -15.92 9.02 -2.85
C ALA A 256 -17.09 9.77 -2.19
N ARG A 257 -17.50 10.93 -2.73
CA ARG A 257 -18.64 11.69 -2.23
C ARG A 257 -19.97 11.03 -2.61
N VAL A 258 -20.04 10.41 -3.78
CA VAL A 258 -21.22 9.64 -4.22
C VAL A 258 -21.31 8.35 -3.40
N PHE A 259 -20.18 7.65 -3.26
CA PHE A 259 -20.07 6.46 -2.44
C PHE A 259 -20.56 6.69 -1.00
N MET A 260 -20.06 7.73 -0.33
CA MET A 260 -20.49 8.06 1.04
C MET A 260 -21.99 8.38 1.12
N ARG A 261 -22.55 9.12 0.15
CA ARG A 261 -23.99 9.38 0.11
C ARG A 261 -24.81 8.10 -0.02
N SER A 262 -24.37 7.17 -0.88
CA SER A 262 -25.05 5.88 -1.06
C SER A 262 -25.00 4.98 0.18
N LEU A 263 -23.94 5.07 0.98
CA LEU A 263 -23.86 4.31 2.24
C LEU A 263 -24.73 4.91 3.36
N MET A 264 -24.95 6.23 3.31
CA MET A 264 -25.70 6.96 4.34
C MET A 264 -27.19 7.07 4.04
N SER A 265 -27.63 6.74 2.82
CA SER A 265 -29.05 6.75 2.47
C SER A 265 -29.81 5.69 3.27
N VAL A 266 -30.78 6.14 4.08
CA VAL A 266 -31.72 5.24 4.76
C VAL A 266 -32.67 4.65 3.71
N PRO A 267 -32.90 3.33 3.68
CA PRO A 267 -33.96 2.78 2.84
C PRO A 267 -35.28 3.46 3.20
N GLY A 268 -35.86 4.21 2.26
CA GLY A 268 -37.15 4.84 2.46
C GLY A 268 -38.17 3.78 2.87
N SER A 269 -39.02 4.10 3.84
CA SER A 269 -40.16 3.27 4.23
C SER A 269 -41.19 3.25 3.09
N GLU A 270 -40.91 2.49 2.03
CA GLU A 270 -41.92 1.95 1.15
C GLU A 270 -41.88 0.43 1.31
N THR A 271 -42.84 -0.09 2.07
CA THR A 271 -43.23 -1.49 2.00
C THR A 271 -43.59 -1.83 0.56
N LYS A 272 -42.65 -2.42 -0.19
CA LYS A 272 -42.98 -3.31 -1.30
C LYS A 272 -42.75 -4.74 -0.80
N SER A 273 -43.84 -5.48 -0.83
CA SER A 273 -43.95 -6.87 -0.36
C SER A 273 -42.88 -7.77 -0.98
N ASP A 274 -42.48 -8.78 -0.21
CA ASP A 274 -41.59 -9.86 -0.61
C ASP A 274 -41.84 -10.36 -2.04
N SER A 275 -40.94 -9.99 -2.95
CA SER A 275 -40.29 -10.84 -3.95
C SER A 275 -39.48 -9.96 -4.92
N GLN A 276 -38.20 -10.33 -5.10
CA GLN A 276 -37.22 -9.75 -6.05
C GLN A 276 -36.46 -8.48 -5.60
N VAL A 277 -35.45 -8.67 -4.75
CA VAL A 277 -34.18 -7.93 -4.90
C VAL A 277 -33.23 -8.87 -5.63
N ALA A 278 -33.30 -8.83 -6.96
CA ALA A 278 -32.32 -9.50 -7.81
C ALA A 278 -30.99 -8.73 -7.73
N ALA A 279 -29.91 -9.49 -7.57
CA ALA A 279 -28.53 -9.02 -7.55
C ALA A 279 -28.23 -8.04 -8.71
N ALA A 280 -28.00 -6.77 -8.38
CA ALA A 280 -27.45 -5.81 -9.32
C ALA A 280 -25.91 -6.00 -9.36
N GLU A 281 -25.53 -6.93 -10.24
CA GLU A 281 -24.26 -7.04 -10.97
C GLU A 281 -22.96 -7.23 -10.18
N CYS A 282 -22.83 -8.43 -9.61
CA CYS A 282 -21.56 -9.13 -9.47
C CYS A 282 -21.34 -10.09 -10.67
N TYR A 283 -20.15 -10.00 -11.29
CA TYR A 283 -19.56 -10.87 -12.32
C TYR A 283 -20.07 -10.72 -13.78
N PRO A 284 -19.21 -10.26 -14.72
CA PRO A 284 -19.27 -10.75 -16.09
C PRO A 284 -18.48 -12.06 -16.18
N LYS A 285 -19.18 -13.19 -16.30
CA LYS A 285 -18.65 -14.39 -16.93
C LYS A 285 -19.03 -14.34 -18.41
N GLY A 286 -18.03 -14.26 -19.27
CA GLY A 286 -18.13 -14.49 -20.72
C GLY A 286 -16.73 -14.72 -21.26
N GLY A 287 -16.46 -15.91 -21.79
CA GLY A 287 -15.16 -16.29 -22.33
C GLY A 287 -15.03 -16.05 -23.83
N ILE A 288 -13.76 -15.85 -24.23
CA ILE A 288 -13.08 -16.29 -25.48
C ILE A 288 -13.39 -15.46 -26.75
N PRO A 289 -12.40 -15.09 -27.62
CA PRO A 289 -11.22 -15.87 -27.98
C PRO A 289 -9.84 -15.21 -27.88
N ALA A 290 -8.84 -16.10 -27.86
CA ALA A 290 -7.46 -15.84 -28.21
C ALA A 290 -7.38 -15.17 -29.58
N ASN A 291 -6.56 -14.14 -29.71
CA ASN A 291 -5.97 -13.84 -31.00
C ASN A 291 -4.48 -13.52 -30.85
N GLU A 292 -3.73 -14.30 -31.59
CA GLU A 292 -2.32 -14.22 -31.87
C GLU A 292 -1.98 -12.82 -32.40
N TYR A 293 -0.91 -12.21 -31.89
CA TYR A 293 -0.17 -11.24 -32.68
C TYR A 293 1.04 -11.94 -33.27
N SER A 294 0.79 -12.48 -34.45
CA SER A 294 1.77 -12.91 -35.43
C SER A 294 2.73 -11.77 -35.77
N SER A 295 4.00 -12.16 -35.86
CA SER A 295 5.07 -11.39 -36.50
C SER A 295 4.70 -11.03 -37.95
N SER A 296 4.97 -9.79 -38.35
CA SER A 296 5.20 -9.46 -39.75
C SER A 296 6.35 -8.47 -39.87
N ASN A 297 7.51 -8.99 -40.27
CA ASN A 297 8.56 -8.25 -40.94
C ASN A 297 8.03 -7.67 -42.25
N GLY A 298 8.50 -6.46 -42.59
CA GLY A 298 8.29 -5.85 -43.90
C GLY A 298 9.14 -4.58 -44.04
N ASN A 299 10.38 -4.77 -44.48
CA ASN A 299 11.30 -3.72 -44.93
C ASN A 299 10.67 -2.81 -45.99
N HIS A 300 10.98 -1.51 -45.96
CA HIS A 300 11.58 -0.87 -47.14
C HIS A 300 12.39 0.39 -46.79
N ASN A 301 13.45 0.53 -47.57
CA ASN A 301 14.63 1.36 -47.41
C ASN A 301 14.51 2.81 -47.94
N ASP A 302 15.42 3.63 -47.39
CA ASP A 302 16.30 4.61 -48.04
C ASP A 302 15.87 6.06 -48.42
N VAL A 303 16.87 6.94 -48.17
CA VAL A 303 17.31 8.17 -48.86
C VAL A 303 17.13 9.53 -48.13
N ARG A 304 18.22 9.93 -47.44
CA ARG A 304 19.08 11.15 -47.51
C ARG A 304 18.53 12.57 -47.80
N GLU A 305 19.09 13.51 -47.00
CA GLU A 305 19.60 14.89 -47.28
C GLU A 305 18.69 15.88 -48.06
N ASP A 306 18.52 17.15 -47.72
CA ASP A 306 19.50 18.19 -47.34
C ASP A 306 18.76 19.45 -46.81
N GLY A 307 19.50 20.35 -46.14
CA GLY A 307 18.95 21.47 -45.37
C GLY A 307 18.63 22.78 -46.12
N GLN A 308 18.06 23.77 -45.40
CA GLN A 308 18.54 25.16 -45.30
C GLN A 308 17.61 26.07 -44.49
N ASN A 309 18.28 27.00 -43.78
CA ASN A 309 17.86 28.14 -42.96
C ASN A 309 16.63 28.96 -43.42
N SER A 310 15.89 29.51 -42.44
CA SER A 310 15.73 30.97 -42.31
C SER A 310 15.33 31.39 -40.89
N ALA A 311 15.88 32.51 -40.46
CA ALA A 311 15.65 33.16 -39.18
C ALA A 311 14.45 34.13 -39.26
N ASN A 312 13.75 34.33 -38.14
CA ASN A 312 13.41 35.67 -37.63
C ASN A 312 12.79 35.60 -36.22
N ASP A 313 13.55 36.19 -35.29
CA ASP A 313 13.18 37.08 -34.17
C ASP A 313 11.70 37.22 -33.74
N SER A 314 11.41 37.04 -32.44
CA SER A 314 11.18 38.19 -31.54
C SER A 314 10.56 37.82 -30.17
N SER A 315 11.16 38.44 -29.15
CA SER A 315 10.58 38.95 -27.90
C SER A 315 10.52 38.07 -26.63
N MET A 316 11.34 38.52 -25.67
CA MET A 316 11.41 38.17 -24.26
C MET A 316 10.16 38.61 -23.49
N ALA A 317 9.79 37.83 -22.47
CA ALA A 317 9.25 38.36 -21.22
C ALA A 317 9.75 37.54 -20.03
N SER A 318 10.82 38.02 -19.41
CA SER A 318 11.39 37.55 -18.15
C SER A 318 10.66 38.21 -16.97
N THR A 319 10.24 37.42 -15.98
CA THR A 319 9.80 37.95 -14.67
C THR A 319 10.48 37.20 -13.52
N THR A 320 11.68 37.69 -13.21
CA THR A 320 12.24 38.02 -11.89
C THR A 320 11.87 37.15 -10.67
N ALA A 321 12.77 36.20 -10.37
CA ALA A 321 12.89 35.59 -9.05
C ALA A 321 13.55 36.57 -8.05
N LYS A 322 12.86 36.92 -6.96
CA LYS A 322 13.43 37.71 -5.85
C LYS A 322 14.19 36.79 -4.88
N LYS A 323 15.52 36.85 -4.96
CA LYS A 323 16.49 36.31 -3.99
C LYS A 323 16.56 37.28 -2.79
N ARG A 324 16.23 36.81 -1.57
CA ARG A 324 16.38 37.61 -0.34
C ARG A 324 17.71 37.25 0.32
N GLN A 325 18.55 38.27 0.55
CA GLN A 325 19.84 38.20 1.23
C GLN A 325 19.68 37.71 2.67
N GLN A 326 20.60 36.85 3.11
CA GLN A 326 20.75 36.45 4.50
C GLN A 326 22.15 36.90 4.95
N THR A 327 22.18 37.89 5.85
CA THR A 327 23.38 38.34 6.55
C THR A 327 23.69 37.37 7.69
N SER A 328 24.95 36.95 7.73
CA SER A 328 25.56 36.12 8.76
C SER A 328 25.68 36.87 10.09
N LYS A 329 25.13 36.28 11.16
CA LYS A 329 25.71 36.39 12.50
C LYS A 329 25.52 35.06 13.23
N GLU A 330 26.64 34.49 13.62
CA GLU A 330 26.78 33.33 14.49
C GLU A 330 26.14 33.63 15.85
N GLY A 331 25.36 32.68 16.33
CA GLY A 331 24.68 32.72 17.63
C GLY A 331 24.20 31.31 17.94
N GLU A 332 24.96 30.63 18.79
CA GLU A 332 24.74 29.28 19.29
C GLU A 332 23.62 29.31 20.37
N PHE A 333 22.94 28.17 20.55
CA PHE A 333 21.97 27.80 21.61
C PHE A 333 20.46 28.07 21.44
N ASP A 334 19.77 26.99 21.09
CA ASP A 334 18.76 26.25 21.90
C ASP A 334 17.40 25.99 21.22
N CYS A 335 16.99 24.72 21.24
CA CYS A 335 16.00 24.11 20.37
C CYS A 335 14.56 24.38 20.84
N GLN A 336 13.80 25.21 20.11
CA GLN A 336 12.35 25.33 20.25
C GLN A 336 11.61 24.61 19.11
N ASP A 337 11.51 23.28 19.18
CA ASP A 337 10.75 22.45 18.22
C ASP A 337 9.21 22.50 18.43
N GLY A 338 8.74 23.23 19.45
CA GLY A 338 7.34 23.25 19.88
C GLY A 338 6.41 24.11 19.02
N ASP A 339 6.85 25.30 18.60
CA ASP A 339 5.95 26.32 18.03
C ASP A 339 5.58 26.03 16.56
N ALA A 340 6.56 25.66 15.73
CA ALA A 340 6.34 25.34 14.32
C ALA A 340 5.41 24.11 14.11
N SER A 341 5.52 23.11 15.00
CA SER A 341 4.67 21.91 14.99
C SER A 341 3.22 22.25 15.36
N GLN A 342 3.02 23.12 16.35
CA GLN A 342 1.68 23.58 16.75
C GLN A 342 1.01 24.43 15.66
N ILE A 343 1.75 25.37 15.03
CA ILE A 343 1.25 26.17 13.91
C ILE A 343 0.77 25.27 12.78
N LYS A 344 1.54 24.23 12.45
CA LYS A 344 1.19 23.29 11.37
C LYS A 344 -0.06 22.47 11.70
N LYS A 345 -0.19 21.96 12.94
CA LYS A 345 -1.41 21.28 13.40
C LYS A 345 -2.63 22.21 13.30
N ARG A 346 -2.49 23.48 13.70
CA ARG A 346 -3.57 24.49 13.60
C ARG A 346 -3.98 24.76 12.15
N ASN A 347 -3.02 24.87 11.24
CA ASN A 347 -3.29 25.05 9.81
C ASN A 347 -3.99 23.84 9.20
N ASN A 348 -3.52 22.62 9.49
CA ASN A 348 -4.15 21.39 9.04
C ASN A 348 -5.59 21.25 9.56
N LYS A 349 -5.83 21.62 10.83
CA LYS A 349 -7.19 21.65 11.40
C LYS A 349 -8.09 22.61 10.62
N ARG A 350 -7.61 23.83 10.37
CA ARG A 350 -8.37 24.88 9.65
C ARG A 350 -8.68 24.43 8.22
N GLU A 351 -7.73 23.85 7.51
CA GLU A 351 -7.95 23.34 6.17
C GLU A 351 -9.00 22.22 6.16
N ALA A 352 -8.91 21.25 7.06
CA ALA A 352 -9.88 20.16 7.16
C ALA A 352 -11.29 20.69 7.48
N GLN A 353 -11.41 21.62 8.44
CA GLN A 353 -12.68 22.25 8.76
C GLN A 353 -13.30 23.01 7.57
N ASN A 354 -12.48 23.73 6.81
CA ASN A 354 -12.94 24.45 5.62
C ASN A 354 -13.45 23.48 4.55
N ARG A 355 -12.76 22.35 4.32
CA ARG A 355 -13.18 21.35 3.33
C ARG A 355 -14.43 20.58 3.74
N LEU A 356 -14.59 20.33 5.04
CA LEU A 356 -15.78 19.68 5.60
C LEU A 356 -16.96 20.63 5.79
N ASN A 357 -16.73 21.94 5.66
CA ASN A 357 -17.67 22.99 6.04
C ASN A 357 -18.24 22.80 7.46
N ALA A 358 -17.42 22.32 8.40
CA ALA A 358 -17.86 21.97 9.75
C ALA A 358 -16.73 22.14 10.79
N LYS A 359 -17.11 22.25 12.07
CA LYS A 359 -16.14 22.33 13.17
C LYS A 359 -15.68 20.94 13.58
N ILE A 360 -14.37 20.77 13.71
CA ILE A 360 -13.77 19.53 14.23
C ILE A 360 -13.54 19.68 15.74
N ALA A 361 -14.31 18.91 16.52
CA ALA A 361 -14.11 18.75 17.96
C ALA A 361 -13.00 17.74 18.23
N GLU A 362 -12.19 18.02 19.27
CA GLU A 362 -11.17 17.09 19.80
C GLU A 362 -10.27 16.41 18.75
N PRO A 363 -9.61 17.19 17.84
CA PRO A 363 -8.77 16.60 16.81
C PRO A 363 -7.52 15.95 17.41
N ILE A 364 -7.25 14.72 17.01
CA ILE A 364 -6.02 14.01 17.35
C ILE A 364 -5.07 14.12 16.16
N PHE A 365 -3.88 14.66 16.40
CA PHE A 365 -2.83 14.76 15.39
C PHE A 365 -1.72 13.76 15.67
N HIS A 366 -1.50 12.85 14.73
CA HIS A 366 -0.37 11.93 14.72
C HIS A 366 0.63 12.35 13.64
N ARG A 367 1.90 12.56 14.00
CA ARG A 367 2.96 12.87 13.02
C ARG A 367 3.39 11.56 12.35
N VAL A 368 3.26 11.49 11.03
CA VAL A 368 3.57 10.28 10.25
C VAL A 368 5.04 10.25 9.86
N ARG A 369 5.49 11.24 9.06
CA ARG A 369 6.87 11.37 8.56
C ARG A 369 7.08 12.71 7.88
N ASP A 370 8.30 12.99 7.44
CA ASP A 370 8.55 14.06 6.46
C ASP A 370 8.39 13.53 5.04
N VAL A 371 7.77 14.33 4.18
CA VAL A 371 7.58 14.04 2.74
C VAL A 371 8.56 14.77 1.85
N ALA A 372 9.16 15.84 2.36
CA ALA A 372 10.27 16.59 1.79
C ALA A 372 10.92 17.41 2.93
N PRO A 373 12.10 18.01 2.73
CA PRO A 373 12.66 18.96 3.70
C PRO A 373 11.61 20.00 4.12
N ASN A 374 11.44 20.17 5.44
CA ASN A 374 10.44 21.08 6.05
C ASN A 374 8.97 20.76 5.75
N LYS A 375 8.67 19.59 5.15
CA LYS A 375 7.30 19.15 4.86
C LYS A 375 6.93 17.91 5.67
N ALA A 376 6.59 18.11 6.94
CA ALA A 376 5.96 17.08 7.78
C ALA A 376 4.53 16.72 7.31
N MET A 377 4.22 15.43 7.32
CA MET A 377 2.90 14.82 7.09
C MET A 377 2.28 14.39 8.42
N PHE A 378 0.98 14.66 8.57
CA PHE A 378 0.21 14.31 9.76
C PHE A 378 -1.04 13.52 9.38
N CYS A 379 -1.40 12.59 10.24
CA CYS A 379 -2.71 11.95 10.27
C CYS A 379 -3.59 12.73 11.26
N LEU A 380 -4.78 13.13 10.82
CA LEU A 380 -5.77 13.85 11.60
C LEU A 380 -6.97 12.93 11.83
N SER A 381 -7.22 12.57 13.09
CA SER A 381 -8.35 11.73 13.49
C SER A 381 -9.36 12.55 14.29
N PHE A 382 -10.64 12.38 13.99
CA PHE A 382 -11.75 13.09 14.63
C PHE A 382 -13.05 12.34 14.43
N LYS A 383 -14.04 12.63 15.27
CA LYS A 383 -15.43 12.21 15.03
C LYS A 383 -16.03 13.08 13.93
N LEU A 384 -16.56 12.46 12.87
CA LEU A 384 -17.19 13.18 11.77
C LEU A 384 -18.34 14.06 12.31
N PRO A 385 -18.33 15.39 12.04
CA PRO A 385 -19.41 16.27 12.47
C PRO A 385 -20.73 15.89 11.79
N MET A 386 -21.85 15.96 12.54
CA MET A 386 -23.17 15.58 12.01
C MET A 386 -23.64 16.50 10.89
N GLU A 387 -23.14 17.74 10.86
CA GLU A 387 -23.40 18.73 9.81
C GLU A 387 -22.92 18.24 8.45
N CYS A 388 -21.87 17.42 8.40
CA CYS A 388 -21.36 16.84 7.16
C CYS A 388 -22.30 15.77 6.57
N LEU A 389 -23.31 15.32 7.33
CA LEU A 389 -24.25 14.27 6.94
C LEU A 389 -25.64 14.81 6.59
N LYS A 390 -25.90 16.10 6.84
CA LYS A 390 -27.18 16.72 6.46
C LYS A 390 -27.15 16.98 4.96
N GLU A 391 -28.18 16.53 4.25
CA GLU A 391 -28.41 16.97 2.88
C GLU A 391 -28.61 18.48 2.89
N ASP A 392 -28.02 19.18 1.92
CA ASP A 392 -28.39 20.55 1.58
C ASP A 392 -29.83 20.51 1.03
N ASN A 393 -30.81 20.34 1.91
CA ASN A 393 -32.19 20.61 1.62
C ASN A 393 -32.35 22.13 1.63
N GLU A 394 -32.68 22.66 0.45
CA GLU A 394 -33.33 23.96 0.16
C GLU A 394 -32.53 25.00 -0.65
N ASN A 395 -33.08 25.23 -1.87
CA ASN A 395 -33.28 26.52 -2.55
C ASN A 395 -32.16 27.12 -3.41
N HIS A 396 -32.10 26.66 -4.67
CA HIS A 396 -31.79 27.50 -5.83
C HIS A 396 -32.92 27.44 -6.86
N ILE A 397 -34.10 27.93 -6.47
CA ILE A 397 -35.12 28.40 -7.42
C ILE A 397 -35.65 29.75 -6.88
N GLN A 398 -35.74 30.72 -7.79
CA GLN A 398 -36.13 32.14 -7.65
C GLN A 398 -35.00 33.05 -7.13
N SER A 399 -34.48 34.02 -7.88
CA SER A 399 -35.16 34.96 -8.78
C SER A 399 -34.29 35.38 -9.97
N VAL A 400 -34.76 35.14 -11.19
CA VAL A 400 -34.54 36.03 -12.32
C VAL A 400 -35.93 36.30 -12.90
N VAL A 401 -36.46 37.47 -12.58
CA VAL A 401 -37.44 38.17 -13.41
C VAL A 401 -36.67 39.27 -14.12
#